data_AF-A0A3C1PLL8-F1
#
_entry.id   AF-A0A3C1PLL8-F1
#
_cell.length_a   1.000
_cell.length_b   1.000
_cell.length_c   1.000
_cell.angle_alpha   90.00
_cell.angle_beta   90.00
_cell.angle_gamma   90.00
#
_symmetry.space_group_name_H-M   'P 1'
#
loop_
_entity.id
_entity.type
_entity.pdbx_description
1 polymer ?
#
loop_
_entity_poly.entity_id
_entity_poly.type
_entity_poly.pdbx_seq_one_letter_code
_entity_poly.pdbx_strand_id
1 'polypeptide(L)'
;VLLLSSPHNPVGRVWTAEELEKLGTICVKHKLTIISDEVHSDLTLPKFQFIPTAAVSETIANQTITIIAPSKTFNLAGLSTAVVIAQNKVLMQAYNNKLSDWHINQGNIFGTVALEAAYNRGDEWLEALLNYLQNNIDYLHNFLAERVPK
;
A
#
# COMPACT_ATOMS: atom_id res chain seq x y z
N VAL A 1 -13.02 5.30 -12.53
CA VAL A 1 -11.85 4.84 -11.77
C VAL A 1 -12.07 5.21 -10.31
N LEU A 2 -11.69 4.34 -9.38
CA LEU A 2 -11.60 4.62 -7.95
C LEU A 2 -10.13 4.64 -7.55
N LEU A 3 -9.70 5.68 -6.82
CA LEU A 3 -8.40 5.72 -6.17
C LEU A 3 -8.62 5.34 -4.70
N LEU A 4 -8.10 4.18 -4.29
CA LEU A 4 -8.25 3.66 -2.94
C LEU A 4 -6.92 3.74 -2.22
N SER A 5 -6.88 4.41 -1.06
CA SER A 5 -5.75 4.34 -0.13
C SER A 5 -6.01 3.23 0.88
N SER A 6 -5.16 2.19 0.88
CA SER A 6 -5.33 0.97 1.69
C SER A 6 -3.97 0.43 2.18
N PRO A 7 -3.54 0.67 3.44
CA PRO A 7 -4.21 1.42 4.50
C PRO A 7 -4.46 2.91 4.17
N HIS A 8 -5.53 3.48 4.75
CA HIS A 8 -6.02 4.81 4.41
C HIS A 8 -5.26 5.92 5.13
N ASN A 9 -4.45 6.67 4.38
CA ASN A 9 -3.85 7.93 4.82
C ASN A 9 -4.88 9.08 4.69
N PRO A 10 -5.08 9.97 5.69
CA PRO A 10 -4.29 10.19 6.91
C PRO A 10 -4.81 9.52 8.18
N VAL A 11 -5.93 8.82 8.11
CA VAL A 11 -6.60 8.30 9.33
C VAL A 11 -5.98 7.00 9.87
N GLY A 12 -5.03 6.39 9.16
CA GLY A 12 -4.33 5.17 9.60
C GLY A 12 -5.22 3.92 9.59
N ARG A 13 -6.26 3.90 8.76
CA ARG A 13 -7.28 2.83 8.79
C ARG A 13 -6.89 1.67 7.89
N VAL A 14 -6.78 0.48 8.48
CA VAL A 14 -6.63 -0.79 7.76
C VAL A 14 -8.03 -1.32 7.44
N TRP A 15 -8.29 -1.65 6.17
CA TRP A 15 -9.61 -2.11 5.74
C TRP A 15 -9.79 -3.60 6.02
N THR A 16 -10.99 -3.98 6.48
CA THR A 16 -11.35 -5.39 6.61
C THR A 16 -11.71 -5.99 5.25
N ALA A 17 -11.65 -7.32 5.14
CA ALA A 17 -12.06 -8.03 3.93
C ALA A 17 -13.51 -7.70 3.53
N GLU A 18 -14.43 -7.66 4.50
CA GLU A 18 -15.85 -7.38 4.25
C GLU A 18 -16.06 -5.98 3.66
N GLU A 19 -15.31 -4.98 4.15
CA GLU A 19 -15.42 -3.61 3.64
C GLU A 19 -14.84 -3.49 2.23
N LEU A 20 -13.69 -4.13 1.98
CA LEU A 20 -13.09 -4.19 0.64
C LEU A 20 -13.98 -4.96 -0.34
N GLU A 21 -14.66 -6.01 0.10
CA GLU A 21 -15.59 -6.78 -0.73
C GLU A 21 -16.81 -5.94 -1.11
N LYS A 22 -17.41 -5.21 -0.16
CA LYS A 22 -18.52 -4.29 -0.43
C LYS A 22 -18.12 -3.21 -1.43
N LEU A 23 -16.97 -2.56 -1.22
CA LEU A 23 -16.43 -1.54 -2.10
C LEU A 23 -16.10 -2.11 -3.50
N GLY A 24 -15.44 -3.26 -3.53
CA GLY A 24 -15.06 -3.94 -4.76
C GLY A 24 -16.27 -4.39 -5.57
N THR A 25 -17.32 -4.89 -4.93
CA THR A 25 -18.58 -5.26 -5.58
C THR A 25 -19.24 -4.07 -6.27
N ILE A 26 -19.22 -2.89 -5.63
CA ILE A 26 -19.70 -1.65 -6.26
C ILE A 26 -18.85 -1.31 -7.49
N CYS A 27 -17.52 -1.39 -7.37
CA CYS A 27 -16.62 -1.11 -8.49
C CYS A 27 -16.84 -2.06 -9.68
N VAL A 28 -16.98 -3.37 -9.41
CA VAL A 28 -17.29 -4.39 -10.43
C VAL A 28 -18.63 -4.08 -11.11
N LYS A 29 -19.70 -3.85 -10.34
CA LYS A 29 -21.04 -3.53 -10.86
C LYS A 29 -21.03 -2.32 -11.80
N HIS A 30 -20.25 -1.30 -11.46
CA HIS A 30 -20.15 -0.05 -12.21
C HIS A 30 -18.98 -0.03 -13.21
N LYS A 31 -18.30 -1.16 -13.43
CA LYS A 31 -17.15 -1.30 -14.33
C LYS A 31 -16.04 -0.27 -14.04
N LEU A 32 -15.83 0.06 -12.78
CA LEU A 32 -14.77 0.94 -12.32
C LEU A 32 -13.48 0.14 -12.12
N THR A 33 -12.38 0.62 -12.70
CA THR A 33 -11.02 0.20 -12.31
C THR A 33 -10.70 0.75 -10.93
N ILE A 34 -10.14 -0.10 -10.07
CA ILE A 34 -9.61 0.25 -8.76
C ILE A 34 -8.11 0.45 -8.92
N ILE A 35 -7.61 1.61 -8.51
CA ILE A 35 -6.18 1.85 -8.29
C ILE A 35 -6.00 1.81 -6.78
N SER A 36 -5.44 0.72 -6.29
CA SER A 36 -5.20 0.47 -4.86
C SER A 36 -3.78 0.93 -4.52
N ASP A 37 -3.68 2.10 -3.89
CA ASP A 37 -2.45 2.58 -3.27
C ASP A 37 -2.25 1.86 -1.94
N GLU A 38 -1.35 0.89 -1.95
CA GLU A 38 -1.01 0.01 -0.85
C GLU A 38 0.40 0.29 -0.32
N VAL A 39 0.90 1.52 -0.52
CA VAL A 39 2.25 1.93 -0.08
C VAL A 39 2.47 1.87 1.44
N HIS A 40 1.40 1.86 2.22
CA HIS A 40 1.44 1.76 3.68
C HIS A 40 1.20 0.33 4.20
N SER A 41 1.09 -0.67 3.33
CA SER A 41 0.72 -2.06 3.68
C SER A 41 1.65 -2.66 4.74
N ASP A 42 2.96 -2.55 4.56
CA ASP A 42 3.97 -3.08 5.48
C ASP A 42 4.01 -2.37 6.84
N LEU A 43 3.41 -1.17 6.94
CA LEU A 43 3.35 -0.37 8.17
C LEU A 43 2.09 -0.68 9.01
N THR A 44 1.45 -1.81 8.75
CA THR A 44 0.31 -2.28 9.52
C THR A 44 0.77 -2.74 10.90
N LEU A 45 0.23 -2.11 11.95
CA LEU A 45 0.63 -2.41 13.33
C LEU A 45 0.20 -3.83 13.76
N PRO A 46 0.90 -4.46 14.72
CA PRO A 46 0.76 -5.91 15.03
C PRO A 46 -0.66 -6.42 15.35
N LYS A 47 -1.57 -5.54 15.81
CA LYS A 47 -2.97 -5.91 16.14
C LYS A 47 -3.89 -5.95 14.92
N PHE A 48 -3.45 -5.46 13.77
CA PHE A 48 -4.23 -5.38 12.55
C PHE A 48 -3.65 -6.31 11.50
N GLN A 49 -4.51 -6.78 10.60
CA GLN A 49 -4.10 -7.59 9.46
C GLN A 49 -4.37 -6.81 8.19
N PHE A 50 -3.32 -6.59 7.41
CA PHE A 50 -3.45 -6.01 6.08
C PHE A 50 -4.00 -7.05 5.10
N ILE A 51 -4.90 -6.62 4.22
CA ILE A 51 -5.48 -7.44 3.17
C ILE A 51 -5.33 -6.67 1.86
N PRO A 52 -4.52 -7.15 0.90
CA PRO A 52 -4.43 -6.55 -0.42
C PRO A 52 -5.82 -6.53 -1.06
N THR A 53 -6.20 -5.41 -1.69
CA THR A 53 -7.53 -5.26 -2.29
C THR A 53 -7.77 -6.32 -3.37
N ALA A 54 -6.72 -6.65 -4.14
CA ALA A 54 -6.77 -7.69 -5.16
C ALA A 54 -6.88 -9.12 -4.60
N ALA A 55 -6.61 -9.35 -3.31
CA ALA A 55 -6.71 -10.68 -2.70
C ALA A 55 -8.14 -11.06 -2.29
N VAL A 56 -9.09 -10.10 -2.31
CA VAL A 56 -10.46 -10.30 -1.80
C VAL A 56 -11.27 -11.26 -2.69
N SER A 57 -11.18 -11.12 -4.01
CA SER A 57 -11.79 -12.05 -4.97
C SER A 57 -11.17 -11.91 -6.35
N GLU A 58 -11.23 -12.94 -7.19
CA GLU A 58 -10.75 -12.87 -8.57
C GLU A 58 -11.43 -11.77 -9.39
N THR A 59 -12.72 -11.51 -9.16
CA THR A 59 -13.46 -10.45 -9.84
C THR A 59 -12.95 -9.05 -9.48
N ILE A 60 -12.59 -8.84 -8.21
CA ILE A 60 -12.00 -7.59 -7.75
C ILE A 60 -10.55 -7.47 -8.23
N ALA A 61 -9.77 -8.56 -8.17
CA ALA A 61 -8.41 -8.63 -8.68
C ALA A 61 -8.32 -8.23 -10.15
N ASN A 62 -9.25 -8.71 -10.98
CA ASN A 62 -9.31 -8.37 -12.41
C ASN A 62 -9.66 -6.90 -12.70
N GLN A 63 -10.18 -6.17 -11.71
CA GLN A 63 -10.47 -4.73 -11.80
C GLN A 63 -9.43 -3.87 -11.08
N THR A 64 -8.41 -4.47 -10.46
CA THR A 64 -7.48 -3.77 -9.56
C THR A 64 -6.08 -3.65 -10.16
N ILE A 65 -5.52 -2.45 -10.05
CA ILE A 65 -4.09 -2.19 -10.15
C ILE A 65 -3.61 -1.87 -8.73
N THR A 66 -2.73 -2.70 -8.18
CA THR A 66 -2.12 -2.51 -6.86
C THR A 66 -0.77 -1.81 -7.02
N ILE A 67 -0.51 -0.83 -6.16
CA ILE A 67 0.75 -0.09 -6.10
C ILE A 67 1.34 -0.28 -4.70
N ILE A 68 2.56 -0.81 -4.64
CA ILE A 68 3.34 -0.92 -3.40
C ILE A 68 4.69 -0.24 -3.60
N ALA A 69 5.37 0.15 -2.53
CA ALA A 69 6.75 0.62 -2.61
C ALA A 69 7.47 0.47 -1.28
N PRO A 70 8.79 0.24 -1.29
CA PRO A 70 9.59 0.23 -0.07
C PRO A 70 9.79 1.64 0.53
N SER A 71 9.28 2.68 -0.15
CA SER A 71 9.56 4.08 0.15
C SER A 71 9.10 4.50 1.55
N LYS A 72 7.89 4.13 1.95
CA LYS A 72 7.34 4.46 3.27
C LYS A 72 7.86 3.50 4.33
N THR A 73 7.86 2.22 4.02
CA THR A 73 8.32 1.15 4.91
C THR A 73 9.76 1.39 5.36
N PHE A 74 10.68 1.60 4.41
CA PHE A 74 12.13 1.65 4.67
C PHE A 74 12.73 3.05 4.57
N ASN A 75 11.89 4.11 4.51
CA ASN A 75 12.33 5.49 4.39
C ASN A 75 13.21 5.76 3.14
N LEU A 76 12.82 5.20 2.00
CA LEU A 76 13.57 5.24 0.73
C LEU A 76 12.92 6.12 -0.34
N ALA A 77 12.06 7.08 0.06
CA ALA A 77 11.28 7.89 -0.89
C ALA A 77 12.14 8.64 -1.93
N GLY A 78 13.35 9.08 -1.56
CA GLY A 78 14.29 9.73 -2.47
C GLY A 78 14.77 8.83 -3.63
N LEU A 79 14.64 7.51 -3.49
CA LEU A 79 15.04 6.53 -4.52
C LEU A 79 13.94 6.25 -5.55
N SER A 80 12.77 6.90 -5.46
CA SER A 80 11.75 6.98 -6.52
C SER A 80 11.44 5.63 -7.21
N THR A 81 11.17 4.59 -6.41
CA THR A 81 10.93 3.22 -6.91
C THR A 81 9.68 2.64 -6.26
N ALA A 82 8.84 2.01 -7.09
CA ALA A 82 7.59 1.37 -6.71
C ALA A 82 7.37 0.10 -7.55
N VAL A 83 6.47 -0.76 -7.12
CA VAL A 83 6.03 -1.95 -7.86
C VAL A 83 4.55 -1.81 -8.16
N VAL A 84 4.17 -2.14 -9.39
CA VAL A 84 2.78 -2.20 -9.83
C VAL A 84 2.41 -3.63 -10.17
N ILE A 85 1.29 -4.08 -9.61
CA ILE A 85 0.80 -5.46 -9.70
C ILE A 85 -0.62 -5.41 -10.25
N ALA A 86 -0.88 -6.16 -11.31
CA ALA A 86 -2.22 -6.32 -11.87
C ALA A 86 -2.38 -7.71 -12.48
N GLN A 87 -3.44 -8.43 -12.09
CA GLN A 87 -3.77 -9.74 -12.67
C GLN A 87 -4.29 -9.59 -14.12
N ASN A 88 -5.06 -8.53 -14.38
CA ASN A 88 -5.62 -8.26 -15.69
C ASN A 88 -4.56 -7.69 -16.63
N LYS A 89 -4.14 -8.51 -17.61
CA LYS A 89 -3.12 -8.15 -18.60
C LYS A 89 -3.50 -6.92 -19.45
N VAL A 90 -4.79 -6.69 -19.69
CA VAL A 90 -5.26 -5.51 -20.45
C VAL A 90 -5.03 -4.24 -19.63
N LEU A 91 -5.34 -4.27 -18.33
CA LEU A 91 -5.05 -3.16 -17.43
C LEU A 91 -3.54 -2.92 -17.30
N MET A 92 -2.74 -3.98 -17.14
CA MET A 92 -1.28 -3.87 -17.05
C MET A 92 -0.67 -3.30 -18.34
N GLN A 93 -1.16 -3.72 -19.51
CA GLN A 93 -0.70 -3.18 -20.79
C GLN A 93 -1.09 -1.70 -20.95
N ALA A 94 -2.31 -1.32 -20.59
CA ALA A 94 -2.75 0.08 -20.63
C ALA A 94 -1.89 0.97 -19.71
N TYR A 95 -1.56 0.48 -18.51
CA TYR A 95 -0.65 1.15 -17.58
C TYR A 95 0.76 1.31 -18.17
N ASN A 96 1.35 0.23 -18.67
CA ASN A 96 2.70 0.25 -19.26
C ASN A 96 2.81 1.17 -20.47
N ASN A 97 1.77 1.23 -21.32
CA ASN A 97 1.74 2.15 -22.45
C ASN A 97 1.80 3.60 -21.96
N LYS A 98 1.07 3.96 -20.89
CA LYS A 98 1.12 5.32 -20.33
C LYS A 98 2.47 5.66 -19.70
N LEU A 99 3.11 4.72 -19.00
CA LEU A 99 4.47 4.94 -18.49
C LEU A 99 5.48 5.15 -19.63
N SER A 100 5.32 4.42 -20.74
CA SER A 100 6.16 4.57 -21.93
C SER A 100 5.93 5.93 -22.60
N ASP A 101 4.68 6.38 -22.75
CA ASP A 101 4.36 7.71 -23.29
C ASP A 101 5.02 8.83 -22.48
N TRP A 102 5.16 8.65 -21.16
CA TRP A 102 5.78 9.61 -20.26
C TRP A 102 7.28 9.42 -20.07
N HIS A 103 7.87 8.37 -20.63
CA HIS A 103 9.29 8.02 -20.46
C HIS A 103 9.73 7.87 -18.99
N ILE A 104 8.85 7.37 -18.12
CA ILE A 104 9.15 7.15 -16.68
C ILE A 104 9.26 5.67 -16.30
N ASN A 105 9.37 4.76 -17.27
CA ASN A 105 9.37 3.31 -17.06
C ASN A 105 10.73 2.69 -16.72
N GLN A 106 11.82 3.45 -16.76
CA GLN A 106 13.18 2.92 -16.56
C GLN A 106 13.62 2.89 -15.09
N GLY A 107 13.02 3.71 -14.22
CA GLY A 107 13.44 3.84 -12.82
C GLY A 107 14.89 4.35 -12.68
N ASN A 108 15.57 3.96 -11.60
CA ASN A 108 16.99 4.25 -11.38
C ASN A 108 17.68 3.07 -10.68
N ILE A 109 18.99 2.94 -10.90
CA ILE A 109 19.79 1.79 -10.43
C ILE A 109 19.76 1.66 -8.91
N PHE A 110 19.90 2.77 -8.18
CA PHE A 110 19.90 2.75 -6.71
C PHE A 110 18.55 2.31 -6.15
N GLY A 111 17.47 2.74 -6.78
CA GLY A 111 16.11 2.32 -6.46
C GLY A 111 15.89 0.83 -6.63
N THR A 112 16.37 0.24 -7.74
CA THR A 112 16.29 -1.20 -7.96
C THR A 112 17.07 -1.99 -6.90
N VAL A 113 18.32 -1.60 -6.62
CA VAL A 113 19.15 -2.26 -5.60
C VAL A 113 18.54 -2.13 -4.21
N ALA A 114 18.01 -0.95 -3.87
CA ALA A 114 17.41 -0.71 -2.57
C ALA A 114 16.09 -1.47 -2.39
N LEU A 115 15.28 -1.59 -3.46
CA LEU A 115 14.07 -2.41 -3.44
C LEU A 115 14.38 -3.89 -3.22
N GLU A 116 15.37 -4.42 -3.93
CA GLU A 116 15.83 -5.80 -3.75
C GLU A 116 16.34 -6.04 -2.32
N ALA A 117 17.18 -5.14 -1.79
CA ALA A 117 17.69 -5.26 -0.44
C ALA A 117 16.57 -5.17 0.61
N ALA A 118 15.65 -4.21 0.45
CA ALA A 118 14.52 -4.01 1.35
C ALA A 118 13.64 -5.25 1.46
N TYR A 119 13.18 -5.80 0.33
CA TYR A 119 12.24 -6.93 0.36
C TYR A 119 12.89 -8.31 0.55
N ASN A 120 14.23 -8.44 0.44
CA ASN A 120 14.91 -9.71 0.73
C ASN A 120 15.60 -9.74 2.10
N ARG A 121 15.83 -8.59 2.75
CA ARG A 121 16.65 -8.49 3.97
C ARG A 121 16.11 -7.51 5.02
N GLY A 122 14.95 -6.90 4.76
CA GLY A 122 14.40 -5.84 5.61
C GLY A 122 13.57 -6.31 6.79
N ASP A 123 13.20 -7.59 6.86
CA ASP A 123 12.19 -8.12 7.79
C ASP A 123 12.53 -7.81 9.27
N GLU A 124 13.74 -8.14 9.72
CA GLU A 124 14.15 -7.90 11.11
C GLU A 124 14.09 -6.41 11.49
N TRP A 125 14.49 -5.53 10.58
CA TRP A 125 14.41 -4.08 10.79
C TRP A 125 12.97 -3.60 10.83
N LEU A 126 12.11 -4.13 9.95
CA LEU A 126 10.70 -3.77 9.88
C LEU A 126 9.95 -4.22 11.14
N GLU A 127 10.18 -5.44 11.61
CA GLU A 127 9.59 -5.94 12.85
C GLU A 127 9.98 -5.06 14.06
N ALA A 128 11.25 -4.68 14.16
CA ALA A 128 11.71 -3.74 15.19
C ALA A 128 11.04 -2.36 15.06
N LEU A 129 10.91 -1.84 13.83
CA LEU A 129 10.21 -0.58 13.56
C LEU A 129 8.75 -0.63 14.00
N LEU A 130 7.99 -1.68 13.64
CA LEU A 130 6.57 -1.79 13.96
C LEU A 130 6.33 -1.77 15.48
N ASN A 131 7.17 -2.48 16.23
CA ASN A 131 7.13 -2.43 17.70
C ASN A 131 7.44 -1.02 18.23
N TYR A 132 8.43 -0.34 17.66
CA TYR A 132 8.78 1.03 18.04
C TYR A 132 7.64 2.02 17.75
N LEU A 133 7.00 1.92 16.59
CA LEU A 133 5.87 2.77 16.20
C LEU A 133 4.64 2.53 17.08
N GLN A 134 4.34 1.27 17.42
CA GLN A 134 3.26 0.96 18.38
C GLN A 134 3.52 1.64 19.72
N ASN A 135 4.74 1.57 20.26
CA ASN A 135 5.09 2.22 21.51
C ASN A 135 4.95 3.75 21.44
N ASN A 136 5.29 4.38 20.31
CA ASN A 136 5.10 5.81 20.12
C ASN A 136 3.62 6.20 20.11
N ILE A 137 2.78 5.37 19.49
CA ILE A 137 1.33 5.58 19.46
C ILE A 137 0.75 5.44 20.86
N ASP A 138 1.14 4.40 21.61
CA ASP A 138 0.71 4.18 23.00
C ASP A 138 1.14 5.35 23.89
N TYR A 139 2.39 5.82 23.73
CA TYR A 139 2.88 7.01 24.43
C TYR A 139 2.05 8.24 24.11
N LEU A 140 1.78 8.51 22.83
CA LEU A 140 0.99 9.67 22.40
C LEU A 140 -0.44 9.60 22.96
N HIS A 141 -1.08 8.44 22.90
CA HIS A 141 -2.42 8.24 23.47
C HIS A 141 -2.45 8.52 24.96
N ASN A 142 -1.51 7.95 25.73
CA ASN A 142 -1.42 8.16 27.17
C ASN A 142 -1.13 9.63 27.50
N PHE A 143 -0.18 10.24 26.78
CA PHE A 143 0.16 11.65 26.95
C PHE A 143 -1.04 12.56 26.71
N LEU A 144 -1.78 12.35 25.62
CA LEU A 144 -2.97 13.15 25.30
C LEU A 144 -4.07 12.92 26.35
N ALA A 145 -4.32 11.68 26.76
CA ALA A 145 -5.31 11.38 27.79
C ALA A 145 -4.99 12.03 29.15
N GLU A 146 -3.71 12.09 29.53
CA GLU A 146 -3.27 12.67 30.80
C GLU A 146 -3.14 14.20 30.75
N ARG A 147 -2.63 14.75 29.65
CA ARG A 147 -2.17 16.16 29.57
C ARG A 147 -3.06 17.05 28.71
N VAL A 148 -3.82 16.47 27.78
CA VAL A 148 -4.73 17.20 26.87
C VAL A 148 -6.09 16.49 26.79
N PRO A 149 -6.81 16.30 27.92
CA PRO A 149 -8.05 15.53 27.95
C PRO A 149 -9.27 16.22 27.32
N LYS A 150 -9.12 17.43 26.77
CA LYS A 150 -10.20 18.27 26.25
C LYS A 150 -10.00 18.60 24.78
#